data_AF-A0A549YGN4-F1
#
_entry.id   AF-A0A549YGN4-F1
#
_cell.length_a   1.000
_cell.length_b   1.000
_cell.length_c   1.000
_cell.angle_alpha   90.00
_cell.angle_beta   90.00
_cell.angle_gamma   90.00
#
_symmetry.space_group_name_H-M   'P 1'
#
loop_
_entity.id
_entity.type
_entity.pdbx_description
1 polymer ?
#
loop_
_entity_poly.entity_id
_entity_poly.type
_entity_poly.pdbx_seq_one_letter_code
_entity_poly.pdbx_strand_id
1 'polypeptide(L)'
;MTKKRKTFHLWVPLLLLGINIIFLVFIIEELIDASPPNYGGLGFLMPVIGLISFTYIRNYAKEKPVLLIWILQGLNWFFIFFPVVILIVFILAFI
;
A
#
# COMPACT_ATOMS: atom_id res chain seq x y z
N MET A 1 8.17 -19.92 25.99
CA MET A 1 7.77 -19.75 24.58
C MET A 1 8.90 -19.04 23.83
N THR A 2 9.79 -19.79 23.19
CA THR A 2 10.95 -19.27 22.45
C THR A 2 10.46 -18.51 21.22
N LYS A 3 10.36 -17.17 21.31
CA LYS A 3 10.14 -16.31 20.14
C LYS A 3 11.34 -16.47 19.21
N LYS A 4 11.24 -17.33 18.18
CA LYS A 4 12.19 -17.32 17.05
C LYS A 4 12.28 -15.87 16.56
N ARG A 5 13.46 -15.24 16.69
CA ARG A 5 13.75 -13.96 16.03
C ARG A 5 13.61 -14.21 14.53
N LYS A 6 12.48 -13.84 13.94
CA LYS A 6 12.32 -13.93 12.50
C LYS A 6 13.18 -12.83 11.86
N THR A 7 14.03 -13.21 10.93
CA THR A 7 14.94 -12.29 10.23
C THR A 7 14.15 -11.36 9.31
N PHE A 8 14.51 -10.07 9.30
CA PHE A 8 13.96 -9.12 8.34
C PHE A 8 14.55 -9.36 6.95
N HIS A 9 13.67 -9.57 5.98
CA HIS A 9 14.02 -9.66 4.57
C HIS A 9 13.47 -8.44 3.81
N LEU A 10 14.36 -7.61 3.26
CA LEU A 10 14.02 -6.37 2.55
C LEU A 10 13.26 -6.60 1.24
N TRP A 11 13.46 -7.76 0.60
CA TRP A 11 12.75 -8.07 -0.65
C TRP A 11 11.23 -8.18 -0.46
N VAL A 12 10.74 -8.52 0.75
CA VAL A 12 9.31 -8.64 1.06
C VAL A 12 8.59 -7.30 0.90
N PRO A 13 8.98 -6.20 1.58
CA PRO A 13 8.33 -4.91 1.38
C PRO A 13 8.56 -4.33 -0.01
N LEU A 14 9.66 -4.67 -0.70
CA LEU A 14 9.89 -4.26 -2.09
C LEU A 14 8.92 -4.96 -3.06
N LEU A 15 8.66 -6.26 -2.86
CA LEU A 15 7.68 -7.00 -3.63
C LEU A 15 6.27 -6.42 -3.42
N LEU A 16 5.91 -6.15 -2.17
CA LEU A 16 4.61 -5.56 -1.83
C LEU A 16 4.46 -4.13 -2.37
N LEU A 17 5.54 -3.35 -2.41
CA LEU A 17 5.59 -2.05 -3.09
C LEU A 17 5.28 -2.20 -4.58
N GLY A 18 5.91 -3.16 -5.26
CA GLY A 18 5.63 -3.43 -6.69
C GLY A 18 4.16 -3.75 -6.95
N ILE A 19 3.55 -4.57 -6.10
CA ILE A 19 2.11 -4.89 -6.19
C ILE A 19 1.25 -3.64 -5.98
N ASN A 20 1.57 -2.80 -4.99
CA ASN A 20 0.83 -1.55 -4.77
C ASN A 20 0.96 -0.54 -5.92
N ILE A 21 2.09 -0.51 -6.62
CA ILE A 21 2.26 0.32 -7.82
C ILE A 21 1.33 -0.15 -8.94
N ILE A 22 1.16 -1.47 -9.13
CA ILE A 22 0.22 -2.01 -10.11
C ILE A 22 -1.21 -1.58 -9.78
N PHE A 23 -1.62 -1.68 -8.50
CA PHE A 23 -2.94 -1.23 -8.07
C PHE A 23 -3.12 0.30 -8.19
N LEU A 24 -2.06 1.08 -7.92
CA LEU A 24 -2.10 2.52 -8.13
C LEU A 24 -2.37 2.86 -9.61
N VAL A 25 -1.74 2.15 -10.55
CA VAL A 25 -2.00 2.33 -11.98
C VAL A 25 -3.46 2.06 -12.31
N PHE A 26 -4.07 0.99 -11.78
CA PHE A 26 -5.50 0.73 -11.99
C PHE A 26 -6.39 1.84 -11.46
N ILE A 27 -6.08 2.42 -10.29
CA ILE A 27 -6.85 3.57 -9.77
C ILE A 27 -6.66 4.80 -10.64
N ILE A 28 -5.44 5.08 -11.11
CA ILE A 28 -5.17 6.24 -11.97
C ILE A 28 -5.89 6.11 -13.31
N GLU A 29 -5.86 4.93 -13.94
CA GLU A 29 -6.62 4.65 -15.16
C GLU A 29 -8.12 4.90 -14.94
N GLU A 30 -8.69 4.39 -13.85
CA GLU A 30 -10.09 4.62 -13.49
C GLU A 30 -10.43 6.10 -13.23
N LEU A 31 -9.45 6.88 -12.71
CA LEU A 31 -9.62 8.32 -12.47
C LEU A 31 -9.53 9.16 -13.75
N ILE A 32 -8.73 8.73 -14.72
CA ILE A 32 -8.49 9.46 -15.98
C ILE A 32 -9.57 9.08 -17.02
N ASP A 33 -9.90 7.80 -17.13
CA ASP A 33 -10.84 7.29 -18.11
C ASP A 33 -12.21 7.05 -17.47
N ALA A 34 -13.10 8.03 -17.65
CA ALA A 34 -14.50 7.97 -17.21
C ALA A 34 -15.42 7.18 -18.16
N SER A 35 -14.87 6.47 -19.15
CA SER A 35 -15.58 5.36 -19.80
C SER A 35 -15.79 4.22 -18.79
N PRO A 36 -16.32 3.03 -19.12
CA PRO A 36 -16.40 1.95 -18.13
C PRO A 36 -15.17 1.02 -18.21
N PRO A 37 -13.98 1.37 -17.67
CA PRO A 37 -13.05 0.35 -17.23
C PRO A 37 -13.67 -0.41 -16.05
N ASN A 38 -13.65 -1.73 -16.12
CA ASN A 38 -14.22 -2.62 -15.11
C ASN A 38 -13.10 -3.28 -14.31
N TYR A 39 -12.27 -2.48 -13.63
CA TYR A 39 -11.22 -3.01 -12.75
C TYR A 39 -11.77 -3.46 -11.38
N GLY A 40 -13.10 -3.53 -11.24
CA GLY A 40 -13.79 -4.33 -10.22
C GLY A 40 -13.38 -4.03 -8.78
N GLY A 41 -13.03 -2.78 -8.48
CA GLY A 41 -12.57 -2.38 -7.15
C GLY A 41 -11.22 -2.98 -6.72
N LEU A 42 -10.44 -3.59 -7.63
CA LEU A 42 -9.13 -4.17 -7.30
C LEU A 42 -8.14 -3.12 -6.78
N GLY A 43 -8.28 -1.86 -7.21
CA GLY A 43 -7.54 -0.73 -6.64
C GLY A 43 -7.74 -0.59 -5.11
N PHE A 44 -8.90 -0.99 -4.57
CA PHE A 44 -9.17 -0.96 -3.13
C PHE A 44 -8.48 -2.07 -2.33
N LEU A 45 -7.74 -2.98 -2.98
CA LEU A 45 -6.83 -3.91 -2.28
C LEU A 45 -5.52 -3.24 -1.85
N MET A 46 -5.20 -2.07 -2.42
CA MET A 46 -3.99 -1.29 -2.14
C MET A 46 -3.79 -0.97 -0.63
N PRO A 47 -4.83 -0.62 0.16
CA PRO A 47 -4.67 -0.46 1.60
C PRO A 47 -4.33 -1.75 2.33
N VAL A 48 -4.88 -2.88 1.86
CA VAL A 48 -4.62 -4.19 2.46
C VAL A 48 -3.15 -4.57 2.26
N ILE A 49 -2.63 -4.44 1.04
CA ILE A 49 -1.22 -4.71 0.73
C ILE A 49 -0.30 -3.72 1.45
N GLY A 50 -0.64 -2.42 1.45
CA GLY A 50 0.08 -1.39 2.19
C GLY A 50 0.16 -1.71 3.69
N LEU A 51 -0.93 -2.16 4.31
CA LEU A 51 -0.98 -2.53 5.72
C LEU A 51 -0.16 -3.80 6.02
N ILE A 52 -0.20 -4.81 5.15
CA ILE A 52 0.64 -6.00 5.28
C ILE A 52 2.12 -5.62 5.25
N SER A 53 2.52 -4.79 4.28
CA SER A 53 3.90 -4.30 4.16
C SER A 53 4.30 -3.47 5.38
N PHE A 54 3.42 -2.56 5.82
CA PHE A 54 3.66 -1.70 6.98
C PHE A 54 3.87 -2.49 8.27
N THR A 55 3.00 -3.46 8.53
CA THR A 55 3.06 -4.32 9.72
C THR A 55 4.26 -5.26 9.67
N TYR A 56 4.63 -5.77 8.48
CA TYR A 56 5.86 -6.54 8.29
C TYR A 56 7.09 -5.70 8.65
N ILE A 57 7.23 -4.49 8.10
CA ILE A 57 8.37 -3.63 8.44
C ILE A 57 8.38 -3.32 9.94
N ARG A 58 7.24 -2.90 10.51
CA ARG A 58 7.14 -2.55 11.94
C ARG A 58 7.52 -3.69 12.88
N ASN A 59 7.16 -4.93 12.55
CA ASN A 59 7.38 -6.08 13.42
C ASN A 59 8.79 -6.67 13.31
N TYR A 60 9.44 -6.56 12.14
CA TYR A 60 10.68 -7.27 11.83
C TYR A 60 11.90 -6.34 11.70
N ALA A 61 11.72 -5.06 11.37
CA ALA A 61 12.83 -4.10 11.19
C ALA A 61 13.33 -3.47 12.51
N LYS A 62 13.03 -4.08 13.67
CA LYS A 62 13.43 -3.56 14.99
C LYS A 62 14.95 -3.33 15.00
N GLU A 63 15.34 -2.09 15.30
CA GLU A 63 16.72 -1.61 15.53
C GLU A 63 17.57 -1.23 14.29
N LYS A 64 17.01 -1.18 13.07
CA LYS A 64 17.76 -0.69 11.89
C LYS A 64 17.25 0.67 11.39
N PRO A 65 17.84 1.82 11.82
CA PRO A 65 17.57 3.11 11.21
C PRO A 65 18.24 3.16 9.84
N VAL A 66 17.52 2.73 8.80
CA VAL A 66 17.95 2.87 7.41
C VAL A 66 16.96 3.79 6.73
N LEU A 67 17.45 4.84 6.06
CA LEU A 67 16.64 5.81 5.31
C LEU A 67 15.62 5.11 4.40
N LEU A 68 16.03 4.02 3.75
CA LEU A 68 15.16 3.19 2.91
C LEU A 68 13.93 2.63 3.66
N ILE A 69 14.10 2.18 4.91
CA ILE A 69 12.99 1.64 5.71
C ILE A 69 11.97 2.75 6.01
N TRP A 70 12.44 3.96 6.29
CA TRP A 70 11.58 5.13 6.48
C TRP A 70 10.82 5.50 5.22
N ILE A 71 11.50 5.51 4.06
CA ILE A 71 10.86 5.74 2.76
C ILE A 71 9.78 4.69 2.50
N LEU A 72 10.09 3.40 2.71
CA LEU A 72 9.11 2.32 2.52
C LEU A 72 7.90 2.45 3.46
N GLN A 73 8.10 2.88 4.72
CA GLN A 73 6.98 3.14 5.63
C GLN A 73 6.15 4.35 5.20
N GLY A 74 6.78 5.41 4.70
CA GLY A 74 6.06 6.56 4.14
C GLY A 74 5.23 6.18 2.92
N LEU A 75 5.79 5.38 2.00
CA LEU A 75 5.07 4.87 0.84
C LEU A 75 3.90 3.96 1.23
N ASN A 76 4.08 3.08 2.22
CA ASN A 76 2.99 2.25 2.72
C ASN A 76 1.84 3.10 3.30
N TRP A 77 2.16 4.17 4.04
CA TRP A 77 1.14 5.11 4.52
C TRP A 77 0.38 5.77 3.37
N PHE A 78 1.10 6.23 2.35
CA PHE A 78 0.48 6.77 1.14
C PHE A 78 -0.47 5.74 0.50
N PHE A 79 -0.04 4.49 0.34
CA PHE A 79 -0.87 3.45 -0.26
C PHE A 79 -2.10 3.06 0.56
N ILE A 80 -2.03 3.20 1.88
CA ILE A 80 -3.17 2.97 2.77
C ILE A 80 -4.20 4.08 2.62
N PHE A 81 -3.78 5.34 2.62
CA PHE A 81 -4.70 6.47 2.67
C PHE A 81 -5.18 6.95 1.33
N PHE A 82 -4.35 6.88 0.29
CA PHE A 82 -4.67 7.41 -1.04
C PHE A 82 -6.03 6.92 -1.58
N PRO A 83 -6.30 5.61 -1.70
CA PRO A 83 -7.60 5.12 -2.19
C PRO A 83 -8.77 5.48 -1.26
N VAL A 84 -8.53 5.62 0.05
CA VAL A 84 -9.57 6.03 1.01
C VAL A 84 -9.95 7.50 0.78
N VAL A 85 -8.96 8.37 0.57
CA VAL A 85 -9.20 9.79 0.24
C VAL A 85 -9.95 9.90 -1.08
N ILE A 86 -9.54 9.16 -2.11
CA ILE A 86 -10.23 9.13 -3.40
C ILE A 86 -11.70 8.72 -3.22
N LEU A 87 -11.98 7.65 -2.48
CA LEU A 87 -13.36 7.21 -2.21
C LEU A 87 -14.19 8.30 -1.52
N ILE A 88 -13.62 8.98 -0.52
CA ILE A 88 -14.30 10.07 0.19
C ILE A 88 -14.61 11.23 -0.77
N VAL A 89 -13.65 11.63 -1.60
CA VAL A 89 -13.85 12.70 -2.60
C VAL A 89 -14.94 12.33 -3.59
N PHE A 90 -14.94 11.09 -4.09
CA PHE A 90 -16.02 10.59 -4.95
C PHE A 90 -17.37 10.68 -4.25
N ILE A 91 -17.50 10.13 -3.04
CA ILE A 91 -18.77 10.19 -2.29
C ILE A 91 -19.25 11.63 -2.11
N LEU A 92 -18.35 12.56 -1.74
CA LEU A 92 -18.71 13.97 -1.54
C LEU A 92 -19.06 14.71 -2.83
N ALA A 93 -18.53 14.30 -3.98
CA ALA A 93 -18.84 14.92 -5.27
C ALA A 93 -20.19 14.49 -5.85
N PHE A 94 -20.70 13.32 -5.42
CA PHE A 94 -21.95 12.72 -5.91
C PHE A 94 -23.10 12.74 -4.87
N ILE A 95 -22.86 13.27 -3.67
CA ILE A 95 -23.90 13.67 -2.68
C ILE A 95 -24.31 15.11 -2.95
#